data_AF-A0A7C1Z253-F1
#
_entry.id   AF-A0A7C1Z253-F1
#
_cell.length_a   1.000
_cell.length_b   1.000
_cell.length_c   1.000
_cell.angle_alpha   90.00
_cell.angle_beta   90.00
_cell.angle_gamma   90.00
#
_symmetry.space_group_name_H-M   'P 1'
#
loop_
_entity.id
_entity.type
_entity.pdbx_description
1 polymer ?
#
loop_
_entity_poly.entity_id
_entity_poly.type
_entity_poly.pdbx_seq_one_letter_code
_entity_poly.pdbx_strand_id
1 'polypeptide(L)' 'MVKRELKKMSSGQEVELIVDDIGALKDVPALIKKTGDEILNTKEEGKQITFLIKKV' A
#
# COMPACT_ATOMS: atom_id res chain seq x y z
N MET A 1 1.10 12.83 -0.37
CA MET A 1 -0.18 12.72 0.38
C MET A 1 -0.20 11.42 1.19
N VAL A 2 0.01 10.27 0.55
CA VAL A 2 0.03 8.91 1.14
C VAL A 2 0.93 8.74 2.39
N LYS A 3 2.16 9.29 2.40
CA LYS A 3 3.08 9.18 3.56
C LYS A 3 2.56 9.81 4.86
N ARG A 4 1.68 10.81 4.80
CA ARG A 4 1.14 11.46 6.02
C ARG A 4 0.02 10.65 6.66
N GLU A 5 -0.79 9.99 5.84
CA GLU A 5 -1.92 9.15 6.26
C GLU A 5 -1.39 7.90 6.98
N LEU A 6 -0.42 7.21 6.37
CA LEU A 6 0.24 6.03 6.95
C LEU A 6 0.90 6.31 8.31
N LYS A 7 1.35 7.53 8.56
CA LYS A 7 2.01 7.91 9.82
C LYS A 7 1.03 8.18 10.97
N LYS A 8 -0.26 8.37 10.65
CA LYS A 8 -1.34 8.54 11.64
C LYS A 8 -2.04 7.23 11.98
N MET A 9 -1.80 6.18 11.20
CA MET A 9 -2.42 4.88 11.43
C MET A 9 -1.76 4.16 12.59
N SER A 10 -2.58 3.53 13.42
CA SER A 10 -2.11 2.66 14.51
C SER A 10 -1.74 1.28 13.98
N SER A 11 -0.76 0.64 14.61
CA SER A 11 -0.40 -0.76 14.37
C SER A 11 -1.66 -1.64 14.40
N GLY A 12 -1.88 -2.42 13.34
CA GLY A 12 -3.06 -3.24 13.13
C GLY A 12 -4.10 -2.67 12.18
N GLN A 13 -4.02 -1.39 11.78
CA GLN A 13 -4.93 -0.83 10.77
C GLN A 13 -4.55 -1.26 9.35
N GLU A 14 -5.60 -1.47 8.55
CA GLU A 14 -5.50 -1.81 7.13
C GLU A 14 -5.82 -0.57 6.28
N VAL A 15 -5.06 -0.36 5.21
CA VAL A 15 -5.27 0.70 4.22
C VAL A 15 -5.37 0.09 2.84
N GLU A 16 -6.35 0.56 2.07
CA GLU A 16 -6.48 0.26 0.66
C GLU A 16 -5.87 1.40 -0.15
N LEU A 17 -4.83 1.09 -0.92
CA LEU A 17 -4.14 2.02 -1.79
C LEU A 17 -4.49 1.69 -3.25
N ILE A 18 -5.32 2.52 -3.87
CA ILE A 18 -5.69 2.41 -5.28
C ILE A 18 -4.79 3.34 -6.09
N VAL A 19 -4.13 2.81 -7.11
CA VAL A 19 -3.23 3.54 -8.01
C VAL A 19 -3.51 3.14 -9.44
N ASP A 20 -3.48 4.10 -10.37
CA ASP A 20 -3.63 3.86 -11.81
C ASP A 20 -2.29 3.69 -12.54
N ASP A 21 -1.18 3.68 -11.79
CA ASP A 21 0.17 3.62 -12.33
C ASP A 21 0.80 2.24 -12.17
N ILE A 22 1.25 1.66 -13.28
CA ILE A 22 1.84 0.30 -13.34
C ILE A 22 3.18 0.25 -12.58
N GLY A 23 3.90 1.36 -12.47
CA GLY A 23 5.15 1.46 -11.72
C GLY A 23 4.96 1.22 -10.22
N ALA A 24 3.77 1.51 -9.70
CA ALA A 24 3.45 1.30 -8.30
C ALA A 24 3.51 -0.17 -7.87
N LEU A 25 3.33 -1.15 -8.78
CA LEU A 25 3.54 -2.57 -8.50
C LEU A 25 4.96 -2.91 -8.01
N LYS A 26 5.95 -2.10 -8.38
CA LYS A 26 7.33 -2.28 -7.89
C LYS A 26 7.64 -1.36 -6.72
N ASP A 27 7.20 -0.10 -6.78
CA ASP A 27 7.50 0.89 -5.75
C ASP A 27 6.75 0.66 -4.43
N VAL A 28 5.48 0.26 -4.48
CA VAL A 28 4.65 0.02 -3.28
C VAL A 28 5.23 -1.11 -2.42
N PRO A 29 5.45 -2.34 -2.91
CA PRO A 29 6.04 -3.40 -2.09
C PRO A 29 7.43 -3.07 -1.56
N ALA A 30 8.25 -2.34 -2.32
CA ALA A 30 9.55 -1.87 -1.85
C ALA A 30 9.42 -0.87 -0.69
N LEU A 31 8.48 0.06 -0.80
CA LEU A 31 8.18 1.03 0.26
C LEU A 31 7.62 0.35 1.51
N ILE A 32 6.67 -0.57 1.36
CA ILE A 32 6.04 -1.30 2.46
C ILE A 32 7.06 -2.14 3.23
N LYS A 33 7.91 -2.90 2.52
CA LYS A 33 9.05 -3.61 3.13
C LYS A 33 9.99 -2.68 3.89
N LYS A 34 10.29 -1.50 3.35
CA LYS A 34 11.20 -0.53 3.98
C LYS A 34 10.60 0.09 5.24
N THR A 35 9.28 0.16 5.31
CA THR A 35 8.54 0.72 6.45
C THR A 35 8.30 -0.33 7.54
N GLY A 36 8.49 -1.62 7.22
CA GLY A 36 8.21 -2.75 8.12
C GLY A 36 6.72 -3.13 8.17
N ASP A 37 5.93 -2.58 7.24
CA ASP A 37 4.50 -2.87 7.10
C ASP A 37 4.30 -4.13 6.23
N GLU A 38 3.09 -4.69 6.23
CA GLU A 38 2.75 -5.89 5.44
C GLU A 38 1.75 -5.58 4.32
N ILE A 39 1.91 -6.22 3.16
CA ILE A 39 0.87 -6.22 2.12
C ILE A 39 0.05 -7.48 2.30
N LEU A 40 -1.24 -7.31 2.61
CA LEU A 40 -2.19 -8.41 2.75
C LEU A 40 -2.73 -8.86 1.40
N ASN A 41 -3.00 -7.92 0.49
CA ASN A 41 -3.59 -8.25 -0.79
C ASN A 41 -3.16 -7.27 -1.88
N THR A 42 -3.16 -7.72 -3.13
CA THR A 42 -2.90 -6.88 -4.30
C THR A 42 -3.86 -7.31 -5.40
N LYS A 43 -4.62 -6.36 -5.92
CA LYS A 43 -5.68 -6.60 -6.89
C LYS A 43 -5.48 -5.69 -8.09
N GLU A 44 -5.41 -6.27 -9.27
CA GLU A 44 -5.23 -5.53 -10.52
C GLU A 44 -6.56 -5.57 -11.29
N GLU A 45 -7.19 -4.41 -11.45
CA GLU A 45 -8.47 -4.22 -12.13
C GLU A 45 -8.25 -3.26 -13.32
N GLY A 46 -7.98 -3.84 -14.49
CA GLY A 46 -7.80 -3.11 -15.74
C GLY A 46 -6.60 -2.16 -15.72
N LYS A 47 -6.86 -0.88 -15.47
CA LYS A 47 -5.83 0.19 -15.36
C LYS A 47 -5.55 0.61 -13.92
N GLN A 48 -6.26 0.04 -12.94
CA GLN A 48 -6.10 0.39 -11.54
C GLN A 48 -5.59 -0.81 -10.76
N ILE A 49 -4.65 -0.56 -9.86
CA ILE A 49 -4.06 -1.53 -8.96
C ILE A 49 -4.44 -1.12 -7.55
N THR A 50 -4.96 -2.06 -6.78
CA THR A 50 -5.37 -1.87 -5.39
C THR A 50 -4.46 -2.70 -4.50
N PHE A 51 -3.76 -2.06 -3.57
CA PHE A 51 -2.95 -2.73 -2.55
C PHE A 51 -3.64 -2.62 -1.20
N LEU A 52 -3.89 -3.76 -0.57
CA LEU A 52 -4.32 -3.81 0.82
C LEU A 52 -3.09 -3.97 1.70
N ILE A 53 -2.78 -2.94 2.47
CA ILE A 53 -1.58 -2.83 3.30
C ILE A 53 -2.02 -2.83 4.76
N LYS A 54 -1.41 -3.66 5.60
CA LYS A 54 -1.58 -3.65 7.05
C LYS A 54 -0.37 -3.00 7.71
N LYS A 55 -0.64 -1.99 8.52
CA LYS A 55 0.36 -1.36 9.37
C LYS A 55 0.73 -2.34 10.49
N VAL A 56 2.01 -2.63 10.67
CA VAL A 56 2.53 -3.43 11.81
C VAL A 56 3.16 -2.51 12.83
#